data_AF-A0A9D4QN81-F1
#
_entry.id   AF-A0A9D4QN81-F1
#
_cell.length_a   1.000
_cell.length_b   1.000
_cell.length_c   1.000
_cell.angle_alpha   90.00
_cell.angle_beta   90.00
_cell.angle_gamma   90.00
#
_symmetry.space_group_name_H-M   'P 1'
#
loop_
_entity.id
_entity.type
_entity.pdbx_description
1 polymer ?
#
loop_
_entity_poly.entity_id
_entity_poly.type
_entity_poly.pdbx_seq_one_letter_code
_entity_poly.pdbx_strand_id
1 'polypeptide(L)'
;MYPSISSTDIYFGDSSCRGSLSRNVLQYTFGFQDCLTNEKISNDTIIYENKLVYATLDTLNPHIIRNHVWTYTIECDVIRREATSYHIHHDVNTHHSSVVVHNNINLGFYSDPSFTREIPGNPLHASVGGTIYVKVYTTVNDWSIKMRLHSCYTKPWQNSNSTSDYMLINDGCEVDGNTHIMSQSTHETTFMFQDFEYTGNPEGLDVYCNATFCQASDFTPTCLQACNLQH
;
A
#
# COMPACT_ATOMS: atom_id res chain seq x y z
N MET A 1 -40.47 23.04 -6.60
CA MET A 1 -39.23 23.62 -7.17
C MET A 1 -38.09 23.04 -6.34
N TYR A 2 -37.36 22.04 -6.84
CA TYR A 2 -36.20 21.54 -6.12
C TYR A 2 -35.15 22.65 -6.08
N PRO A 3 -34.58 23.00 -4.91
CA PRO A 3 -33.52 23.99 -4.87
C PRO A 3 -32.38 23.49 -5.77
N SER A 4 -31.79 24.40 -6.54
CA SER A 4 -30.56 24.11 -7.29
C SER A 4 -29.49 23.68 -6.29
N ILE A 5 -29.15 22.39 -6.27
CA ILE A 5 -28.08 21.83 -5.44
C ILE A 5 -26.79 22.56 -5.82
N SER A 6 -26.23 23.32 -4.88
CA SER A 6 -24.88 23.85 -5.03
C SER A 6 -23.90 22.81 -4.51
N SER A 7 -22.79 22.59 -5.21
CA SER A 7 -21.69 21.74 -4.71
C SER A 7 -21.09 22.25 -3.40
N THR A 8 -21.33 23.52 -3.05
CA THR A 8 -20.93 24.14 -1.78
C THR A 8 -21.82 23.77 -0.60
N ASP A 9 -22.95 23.11 -0.83
CA ASP A 9 -23.89 22.75 0.25
C ASP A 9 -23.63 21.32 0.75
N ILE A 10 -22.78 20.58 0.05
CA ILE A 10 -22.37 19.21 0.38
C ILE A 10 -20.93 19.25 0.92
N TYR A 11 -20.70 18.66 2.08
CA TYR A 11 -19.38 18.54 2.68
C TYR A 11 -19.16 17.14 3.26
N PHE A 12 -17.89 16.82 3.49
CA PHE A 12 -17.46 15.53 4.03
C PHE A 12 -16.98 15.72 5.47
N GLY A 13 -17.74 15.24 6.45
CA GLY A 13 -17.44 15.30 7.88
C GLY A 13 -17.47 16.70 8.46
N ASP A 14 -16.45 17.50 8.16
CA ASP A 14 -16.33 18.90 8.54
C ASP A 14 -16.80 19.84 7.42
N SER A 15 -17.41 20.97 7.80
CA SER A 15 -17.94 21.96 6.85
C SER A 15 -16.87 22.67 5.99
N SER A 16 -15.59 22.60 6.36
CA SER A 16 -14.47 23.09 5.55
C SER A 16 -14.03 22.10 4.46
N CYS A 17 -14.39 20.82 4.58
CA CYS A 17 -14.01 19.77 3.65
C CYS A 17 -14.96 19.70 2.45
N ARG A 18 -14.61 20.47 1.42
CA ARG A 18 -15.41 20.61 0.19
C ARG A 18 -14.84 19.80 -0.97
N GLY A 19 -15.76 19.26 -1.77
CA GLY A 19 -15.42 18.54 -2.98
C GLY A 19 -15.18 19.48 -4.15
N SER A 20 -14.42 19.00 -5.14
CA SER A 20 -14.21 19.70 -6.41
C SER A 20 -15.08 19.08 -7.49
N LEU A 21 -15.72 19.92 -8.31
CA LEU A 21 -16.51 19.43 -9.44
C LEU A 21 -15.58 19.11 -10.61
N SER A 22 -15.51 17.84 -11.00
CA SER A 22 -14.72 17.38 -12.14
C SER A 22 -15.57 16.47 -13.02
N ARG A 23 -15.71 16.81 -14.30
CA ARG A 23 -16.49 16.03 -15.30
C ARG A 23 -17.90 15.65 -14.81
N ASN A 24 -18.61 16.59 -14.18
CA ASN A 24 -19.94 16.41 -13.58
C ASN A 24 -20.01 15.45 -12.38
N VAL A 25 -18.87 15.10 -11.77
CA VAL A 25 -18.78 14.34 -10.52
C VAL A 25 -18.22 15.25 -9.44
N LEU A 26 -18.83 15.24 -8.26
CA LEU A 26 -18.29 15.93 -7.09
C LEU A 26 -17.27 15.01 -6.41
N GLN A 27 -15.99 15.31 -6.56
CA GLN A 27 -14.88 14.51 -6.06
C GLN A 27 -14.34 15.06 -4.75
N TYR A 28 -14.17 14.18 -3.77
CA TYR A 28 -13.54 14.47 -2.48
C TYR A 28 -12.20 13.73 -2.40
N THR A 29 -11.15 14.39 -1.92
CA THR A 29 -9.81 13.82 -1.80
C THR A 29 -9.15 14.43 -0.56
N PHE A 30 -9.03 13.63 0.50
CA PHE A 30 -8.47 14.04 1.78
C PHE A 30 -7.64 12.89 2.35
N GLY A 31 -6.75 13.18 3.29
CA GLY A 31 -6.08 12.16 4.08
C GLY A 31 -7.06 11.46 5.01
N PHE A 32 -6.74 10.23 5.41
CA PHE A 32 -7.61 9.42 6.26
C PHE A 32 -7.85 10.00 7.67
N GLN A 33 -6.99 10.90 8.13
CA GLN A 33 -7.09 11.62 9.41
C GLN A 33 -7.72 13.02 9.29
N ASP A 34 -8.00 13.45 8.06
CA ASP A 34 -8.58 14.77 7.82
C ASP A 34 -10.11 14.73 7.98
N CYS A 35 -10.73 15.92 7.97
CA CYS A 35 -12.17 16.07 7.85
C CYS A 35 -13.00 15.41 8.95
N LEU A 36 -12.42 15.28 10.15
CA LEU A 36 -13.07 14.63 11.30
C LEU A 36 -13.48 13.17 11.01
N THR A 37 -12.69 12.47 10.19
CA THR A 37 -12.88 11.05 9.92
C THR A 37 -12.69 10.25 11.22
N ASN A 38 -13.63 9.35 11.50
CA ASN A 38 -13.59 8.47 12.66
C ASN A 38 -12.90 7.15 12.28
N GLU A 39 -12.01 6.67 13.14
CA GLU A 39 -11.23 5.45 12.90
C GLU A 39 -11.73 4.32 13.80
N LYS A 40 -12.03 3.16 13.22
CA LYS A 40 -12.41 1.93 13.94
C LYS A 40 -11.39 0.85 13.62
N ILE A 41 -10.72 0.32 14.64
CA ILE A 41 -9.65 -0.65 14.49
C ILE A 41 -10.12 -2.03 14.97
N SER A 42 -9.93 -3.05 14.15
CA SER A 42 -10.15 -4.45 14.50
C SER A 42 -8.88 -5.28 14.26
N ASN A 43 -8.92 -6.59 14.53
CA ASN A 43 -7.76 -7.45 14.33
C ASN A 43 -7.36 -7.61 12.85
N ASP A 44 -8.32 -7.57 11.93
CA ASP A 44 -8.12 -7.87 10.51
C ASP A 44 -8.25 -6.65 9.58
N THR A 45 -8.95 -5.60 10.04
CA THR A 45 -9.26 -4.42 9.21
C THR A 45 -9.19 -3.13 10.03
N ILE A 46 -8.71 -2.05 9.42
CA ILE A 46 -8.86 -0.67 9.90
C ILE A 46 -9.92 -0.01 9.04
N ILE A 47 -10.99 0.50 9.66
CA ILE A 47 -12.14 1.09 8.97
C ILE A 47 -12.15 2.60 9.25
N TYR A 48 -12.06 3.39 8.20
CA TYR A 48 -12.23 4.84 8.25
C TYR A 48 -13.66 5.19 7.90
N GLU A 49 -14.39 5.72 8.88
CA GLU A 49 -15.78 6.11 8.75
C GLU A 49 -15.90 7.64 8.73
N ASN A 50 -16.59 8.18 7.75
CA ASN A 50 -17.00 9.58 7.76
C ASN A 50 -18.39 9.74 7.14
N LYS A 51 -18.90 10.96 7.06
CA LYS A 51 -20.25 11.28 6.59
C LYS A 51 -20.20 12.32 5.50
N LEU A 52 -20.84 12.04 4.37
CA LEU A 52 -21.19 13.05 3.39
C LEU A 52 -22.50 13.70 3.82
N VAL A 53 -22.48 15.01 4.08
CA VAL A 53 -23.63 15.75 4.60
C VAL A 53 -24.07 16.78 3.57
N TYR A 54 -25.35 16.72 3.17
CA TYR A 54 -26.01 17.80 2.45
C TYR A 54 -26.91 18.55 3.42
N ALA A 55 -26.60 19.83 3.63
CA ALA A 55 -27.31 20.68 4.57
C ALA A 55 -27.50 22.09 4.03
N THR A 56 -28.59 22.74 4.43
CA THR A 56 -28.81 24.15 4.14
C THR A 56 -28.16 25.01 5.23
N LEU A 57 -27.15 25.77 4.84
CA LEU A 57 -26.47 26.73 5.71
C LEU A 57 -27.34 27.97 5.91
N ASP A 58 -27.25 28.60 7.08
CA ASP A 58 -27.86 29.89 7.35
C ASP A 58 -27.23 30.98 6.46
N THR A 59 -28.07 31.82 5.87
CA THR A 59 -27.64 32.84 4.89
C THR A 59 -26.81 33.96 5.50
N LEU A 60 -26.97 34.24 6.81
CA LEU A 60 -26.23 35.27 7.52
C LEU A 60 -25.05 34.69 8.30
N ASN A 61 -25.12 33.42 8.69
CA ASN A 61 -24.11 32.74 9.50
C ASN A 61 -23.78 31.37 8.89
N PRO A 62 -22.85 31.29 7.92
CA PRO A 62 -22.56 30.05 7.16
C PRO A 62 -22.02 28.88 7.99
N HIS A 63 -21.72 29.08 9.28
CA HIS A 63 -21.38 28.01 10.23
C HIS A 63 -22.60 27.40 10.95
N ILE A 64 -23.79 28.00 10.79
CA ILE A 64 -25.04 27.52 11.38
C ILE A 64 -25.79 26.69 10.34
N ILE A 65 -26.07 25.44 10.67
CA ILE A 65 -26.89 24.56 9.84
C ILE A 65 -28.34 24.67 10.29
N ARG A 66 -29.25 24.96 9.35
CA ARG A 66 -30.69 25.11 9.63
C ARG A 66 -31.50 23.87 9.33
N ASN A 67 -31.05 23.07 8.37
CA ASN A 67 -31.72 21.83 8.00
C ASN A 67 -30.71 20.86 7.38
N HIS A 68 -30.78 19.59 7.79
CA HIS A 68 -30.07 18.50 7.11
C HIS A 68 -31.01 17.90 6.06
N VAL A 69 -30.58 17.90 4.80
CA VAL A 69 -31.36 17.32 3.71
C VAL A 69 -31.13 15.82 3.66
N TRP A 70 -29.87 15.38 3.70
CA TRP A 70 -29.48 13.98 3.85
C TRP A 70 -28.04 13.85 4.37
N THR A 71 -27.74 12.68 4.91
CA THR A 71 -26.40 12.29 5.38
C THR A 71 -26.12 10.85 4.96
N TYR A 72 -24.97 10.59 4.34
CA TYR A 72 -24.49 9.25 3.98
C TYR A 72 -23.23 8.92 4.76
N THR A 73 -23.20 7.75 5.42
CA THR A 73 -21.97 7.22 6.00
C THR A 73 -21.13 6.58 4.90
N ILE A 74 -19.85 6.94 4.85
CA ILE A 74 -18.81 6.40 3.97
C ILE A 74 -17.84 5.63 4.86
N GLU A 75 -17.59 4.37 4.52
CA GLU A 75 -16.60 3.53 5.20
C GLU A 75 -15.53 3.10 4.17
N CYS A 76 -14.26 3.26 4.54
CA CYS A 76 -13.11 2.82 3.77
C CYS A 76 -12.34 1.77 4.58
N ASP A 77 -12.27 0.55 4.04
CA ASP A 77 -11.64 -0.58 4.71
C ASP A 77 -10.20 -0.76 4.25
N VAL A 78 -9.26 -0.74 5.19
CA VAL A 78 -7.85 -1.08 4.97
C VAL A 78 -7.58 -2.44 5.61
N ILE A 79 -7.27 -3.45 4.78
CA ILE A 79 -6.99 -4.81 5.24
C ILE A 79 -5.62 -4.81 5.94
N ARG A 80 -5.55 -5.36 7.16
CA ARG A 80 -4.32 -5.36 7.95
C ARG A 80 -3.23 -6.25 7.40
N ARG A 81 -3.56 -7.29 6.61
CA ARG A 81 -2.61 -8.22 5.98
C ARG A 81 -2.82 -8.24 4.49
N GLU A 82 -1.78 -7.92 3.74
CA GLU A 82 -1.81 -7.93 2.27
C GLU A 82 -0.53 -8.55 1.70
N ALA A 83 -0.64 -9.08 0.48
CA ALA A 83 0.39 -9.87 -0.18
C ALA A 83 0.52 -9.51 -1.66
N THR A 84 1.62 -8.89 -2.07
CA THR A 84 1.86 -8.41 -3.45
C THR A 84 3.00 -9.19 -4.12
N SER A 85 3.01 -9.25 -5.46
CA SER A 85 3.98 -10.05 -6.24
C SER A 85 4.44 -9.38 -7.52
N TYR A 86 5.70 -9.58 -7.92
CA TYR A 86 6.29 -9.11 -9.17
C TYR A 86 7.23 -10.14 -9.80
N HIS A 87 7.37 -10.11 -11.12
CA HIS A 87 8.13 -11.08 -11.90
C HIS A 87 9.49 -10.51 -12.37
N ILE A 88 10.58 -11.27 -12.22
CA ILE A 88 11.95 -10.97 -12.67
C ILE A 88 12.38 -12.01 -13.71
N HIS A 89 12.78 -11.56 -14.89
CA HIS A 89 13.35 -12.38 -15.96
C HIS A 89 14.87 -12.32 -15.99
N HIS A 90 15.47 -13.48 -16.18
CA HIS A 90 16.85 -13.60 -16.64
C HIS A 90 16.88 -13.53 -18.17
N ASP A 91 17.94 -12.96 -18.72
CA ASP A 91 18.03 -12.59 -20.13
C ASP A 91 18.01 -13.82 -21.07
N VAL A 92 16.82 -14.22 -21.52
CA VAL A 92 16.56 -15.05 -22.71
C VAL A 92 15.27 -14.55 -23.38
N ASN A 93 15.35 -14.21 -24.67
CA ASN A 93 14.28 -13.58 -25.46
C ASN A 93 12.95 -14.36 -25.45
N THR A 94 11.94 -13.92 -24.69
CA THR A 94 10.50 -14.00 -25.04
C THR A 94 9.63 -13.20 -24.05
N HIS A 95 8.49 -12.66 -24.53
CA HIS A 95 7.57 -11.80 -23.76
C HIS A 95 6.25 -12.52 -23.46
N HIS A 96 5.76 -12.46 -22.21
CA HIS A 96 4.32 -12.52 -21.88
C HIS A 96 4.09 -11.89 -20.50
N SER A 97 3.06 -11.03 -20.38
CA SER A 97 2.70 -10.31 -19.15
C SER A 97 1.29 -10.67 -18.68
N SER A 98 1.08 -10.67 -17.36
CA SER A 98 -0.23 -10.69 -16.71
C SER A 98 -0.10 -10.03 -15.34
N VAL A 99 -0.92 -9.00 -15.08
CA VAL A 99 -0.93 -8.25 -13.81
C VAL A 99 -2.30 -8.42 -13.18
N VAL A 100 -2.35 -8.98 -11.97
CA VAL A 100 -3.52 -8.97 -11.11
C VAL A 100 -3.27 -7.88 -10.05
N VAL A 101 -4.07 -6.83 -10.03
CA VAL A 101 -3.93 -5.70 -9.09
C VAL A 101 -5.09 -5.71 -8.10
N HIS A 102 -4.78 -6.01 -6.85
CA HIS A 102 -5.49 -5.53 -5.65
C HIS A 102 -4.44 -5.56 -4.54
N ASN A 103 -3.97 -4.43 -4.01
CA ASN A 103 -3.32 -4.30 -2.69
C ASN A 103 -2.94 -2.83 -2.41
N ASN A 104 -3.13 -2.39 -1.17
CA ASN A 104 -2.54 -1.20 -0.56
C ASN A 104 -1.00 -1.27 -0.45
N ILE A 105 -0.34 -2.38 -0.83
CA ILE A 105 1.12 -2.54 -0.88
C ILE A 105 1.60 -2.67 -2.34
N ASN A 106 2.64 -1.93 -2.67
CA ASN A 106 3.30 -1.89 -3.97
C ASN A 106 4.77 -2.29 -3.85
N LEU A 107 5.31 -2.84 -4.93
CA LEU A 107 6.73 -3.16 -5.11
C LEU A 107 7.28 -2.30 -6.23
N GLY A 108 8.38 -1.59 -5.97
CA GLY A 108 9.18 -0.92 -6.99
C GLY A 108 10.60 -1.49 -6.99
N PHE A 109 11.18 -1.66 -8.18
CA PHE A 109 12.51 -2.22 -8.37
C PHE A 109 13.43 -1.15 -8.94
N TYR A 110 14.67 -1.10 -8.48
CA TYR A 110 15.61 -0.04 -8.77
C TYR A 110 17.00 -0.61 -9.04
N SER A 111 17.75 0.05 -9.91
CA SER A 111 19.12 -0.34 -10.26
C SER A 111 20.18 0.40 -9.44
N ASP A 112 19.78 1.18 -8.43
CA ASP A 112 20.69 1.99 -7.61
C ASP A 112 20.23 2.09 -6.15
N PRO A 113 21.19 2.23 -5.21
CA PRO A 113 20.91 2.30 -3.78
C PRO A 113 20.20 3.59 -3.34
N SER A 114 20.10 4.60 -4.21
CA SER A 114 19.36 5.83 -3.93
C SER A 114 17.90 5.79 -4.37
N PHE A 115 17.44 4.68 -4.95
CA PHE A 115 16.06 4.50 -5.41
C PHE A 115 15.61 5.60 -6.38
N THR A 116 16.50 5.98 -7.31
CA THR A 116 16.24 7.04 -8.29
C THR A 116 16.00 6.53 -9.71
N ARG A 117 16.59 5.39 -10.07
CA ARG A 117 16.48 4.73 -11.37
C ARG A 117 15.64 3.48 -11.19
N GLU A 118 14.34 3.68 -11.29
CA GLU A 118 13.38 2.58 -11.33
C GLU A 118 13.67 1.69 -12.56
N ILE A 119 13.53 0.38 -12.39
CA ILE A 119 13.58 -0.62 -13.44
C ILE A 119 12.12 -0.85 -13.88
N PRO A 120 11.66 -0.22 -14.97
CA PRO A 120 10.29 -0.36 -15.41
C PRO A 120 10.05 -1.75 -15.99
N GLY A 121 8.92 -2.37 -15.66
CA GLY A 121 8.47 -3.62 -16.29
C GLY A 121 7.79 -4.57 -15.31
N ASN A 122 6.80 -5.30 -15.82
CA ASN A 122 6.33 -6.55 -15.22
C ASN A 122 6.06 -7.53 -16.37
N PRO A 123 7.05 -8.35 -16.76
CA PRO A 123 8.28 -8.68 -16.02
C PRO A 123 9.44 -7.66 -16.17
N LEU A 124 10.38 -7.64 -15.21
CA LEU A 124 11.60 -6.81 -15.23
C LEU A 124 12.86 -7.63 -15.54
N HIS A 125 13.89 -7.04 -16.16
CA HIS A 125 15.12 -7.76 -16.55
C HIS A 125 16.28 -7.45 -15.60
N ALA A 126 16.94 -8.50 -15.09
CA ALA A 126 18.13 -8.38 -14.25
C ALA A 126 19.16 -9.46 -14.60
N SER A 127 20.43 -9.18 -14.26
CA SER A 127 21.52 -10.14 -14.42
C SER A 127 21.67 -10.96 -13.15
N VAL A 128 21.78 -12.28 -13.28
CA VAL A 128 22.11 -13.20 -12.18
C VAL A 128 23.37 -12.72 -11.45
N GLY A 129 23.31 -12.66 -10.12
CA GLY A 129 24.35 -12.12 -9.23
C GLY A 129 24.37 -10.59 -9.14
N GLY A 130 23.57 -9.88 -9.93
CA GLY A 130 23.40 -8.43 -9.84
C GLY A 130 22.61 -8.02 -8.61
N THR A 131 22.90 -6.85 -8.05
CA THR A 131 22.13 -6.32 -6.92
C THR A 131 20.86 -5.63 -7.41
N ILE A 132 19.72 -6.05 -6.87
CA ILE A 132 18.41 -5.44 -7.10
C ILE A 132 18.00 -4.69 -5.84
N TYR A 133 17.64 -3.42 -6.00
CA TYR A 133 17.13 -2.59 -4.92
C TYR A 133 15.60 -2.59 -4.97
N VAL A 134 14.96 -2.98 -3.88
CA VAL A 134 13.50 -3.15 -3.79
C VAL A 134 12.94 -2.15 -2.80
N LYS A 135 11.89 -1.47 -3.22
CA LYS A 135 11.07 -0.59 -2.41
C LYS A 135 9.70 -1.24 -2.23
N VAL A 136 9.37 -1.62 -1.01
CA VAL A 136 8.01 -2.00 -0.62
C VAL A 136 7.35 -0.77 -0.04
N TYR A 137 6.24 -0.31 -0.59
CA TYR A 137 5.60 0.92 -0.16
C TYR A 137 4.08 0.87 -0.24
N THR A 138 3.41 1.66 0.58
CA THR A 138 1.96 1.85 0.52
C THR A 138 1.58 3.20 -0.09
N THR A 139 0.47 3.24 -0.82
CA THR A 139 -0.16 4.49 -1.30
C THR A 139 -1.22 5.01 -0.32
N VAL A 140 -1.46 4.32 0.79
CA VAL A 140 -2.33 4.79 1.87
C VAL A 140 -1.73 6.08 2.42
N ASN A 141 -2.44 7.20 2.29
CA ASN A 141 -1.99 8.49 2.78
C ASN A 141 -2.48 8.73 4.21
N ASP A 142 -2.03 7.88 5.14
CA ASP A 142 -2.34 8.00 6.57
C ASP A 142 -1.11 7.79 7.47
N TRP A 143 -0.61 8.89 8.06
CA TRP A 143 0.51 8.87 8.99
C TRP A 143 0.18 8.30 10.38
N SER A 144 -1.09 8.08 10.72
CA SER A 144 -1.49 7.30 11.89
C SER A 144 -1.26 5.81 11.69
N ILE A 145 -1.09 5.34 10.46
CA ILE A 145 -0.75 3.96 10.13
C ILE A 145 0.75 3.85 9.84
N LYS A 146 1.32 2.71 10.21
CA LYS A 146 2.60 2.24 9.72
C LYS A 146 2.48 0.85 9.09
N MET A 147 3.20 0.66 8.00
CA MET A 147 3.40 -0.60 7.31
C MET A 147 4.65 -1.28 7.87
N ARG A 148 4.50 -2.50 8.38
CA ARG A 148 5.62 -3.37 8.76
C ARG A 148 5.79 -4.44 7.69
N LEU A 149 6.95 -4.46 7.03
CA LEU A 149 7.31 -5.57 6.15
C LEU A 149 7.49 -6.84 6.98
N HIS A 150 6.70 -7.87 6.69
CA HIS A 150 6.73 -9.12 7.44
C HIS A 150 7.62 -10.16 6.76
N SER A 151 7.40 -10.43 5.48
CA SER A 151 8.16 -11.43 4.76
C SER A 151 8.27 -11.08 3.28
N CYS A 152 9.43 -11.35 2.69
CA CYS A 152 9.61 -11.36 1.25
C CYS A 152 10.27 -12.67 0.85
N TYR A 153 9.77 -13.31 -0.20
CA TYR A 153 10.26 -14.58 -0.69
C TYR A 153 10.18 -14.64 -2.20
N THR A 154 10.91 -15.57 -2.79
CA THR A 154 10.91 -15.80 -4.24
C THR A 154 10.37 -17.18 -4.58
N LYS A 155 9.89 -17.32 -5.82
CA LYS A 155 9.47 -18.58 -6.44
C LYS A 155 10.01 -18.68 -7.87
N PRO A 156 10.29 -19.89 -8.38
CA PRO A 156 10.62 -20.07 -9.79
C PRO A 156 9.45 -19.67 -10.70
N TRP A 157 9.74 -18.95 -11.79
CA TRP A 157 8.75 -18.49 -12.77
C TRP A 157 7.95 -19.66 -13.37
N GLN A 158 6.64 -19.52 -13.56
CA GLN A 158 5.72 -20.57 -14.09
C GLN A 158 5.60 -21.87 -13.28
N ASN A 159 6.21 -22.01 -12.10
CA ASN A 159 6.08 -23.22 -11.29
C ASN A 159 5.40 -22.93 -9.94
N SER A 160 4.08 -22.75 -9.98
CA SER A 160 3.23 -22.48 -8.81
C SER A 160 3.12 -23.64 -7.82
N ASN A 161 3.57 -24.85 -8.19
CA ASN A 161 3.53 -26.07 -7.37
C ASN A 161 4.85 -26.32 -6.62
N SER A 162 5.83 -25.41 -6.76
CA SER A 162 7.06 -25.43 -5.98
C SER A 162 6.73 -25.28 -4.50
N THR A 163 7.07 -26.29 -3.69
CA THR A 163 7.14 -26.20 -2.21
C THR A 163 8.37 -25.45 -1.71
N SER A 164 9.19 -24.91 -2.63
CA SER A 164 10.46 -24.24 -2.31
C SER A 164 10.33 -22.73 -2.46
N ASP A 165 9.62 -22.12 -1.51
CA ASP A 165 9.69 -20.67 -1.30
C ASP A 165 11.10 -20.34 -0.78
N TYR A 166 11.84 -19.49 -1.48
CA TYR A 166 13.14 -19.03 -0.99
C TYR A 166 12.96 -17.70 -0.26
N MET A 167 13.06 -17.74 1.05
CA MET A 167 12.84 -16.57 1.91
C MET A 167 14.03 -15.62 1.83
N LEU A 168 13.76 -14.36 1.51
CA LEU A 168 14.73 -13.26 1.61
C LEU A 168 14.62 -12.61 3.00
N ILE A 169 13.38 -12.30 3.39
CA ILE A 169 13.00 -11.71 4.66
C ILE A 169 11.92 -12.58 5.28
N ASN A 170 12.05 -12.92 6.56
CA ASN A 170 11.03 -13.64 7.32
C ASN A 170 10.86 -13.03 8.71
N ASP A 171 9.60 -12.78 9.10
CA ASP A 171 9.21 -12.03 10.30
C ASP A 171 10.03 -10.73 10.54
N GLY A 172 10.26 -9.98 9.47
CA GLY A 172 11.02 -8.72 9.49
C GLY A 172 12.54 -8.88 9.60
N CYS A 173 13.06 -10.11 9.60
CA CYS A 173 14.49 -10.42 9.64
C CYS A 173 15.03 -10.80 8.27
N GLU A 174 16.23 -10.31 7.92
CA GLU A 174 17.04 -10.81 6.81
C GLU A 174 17.41 -12.28 7.11
N VAL A 175 16.93 -13.20 6.28
CA VAL A 175 17.24 -14.65 6.42
C VAL A 175 18.08 -15.18 5.26
N ASP A 176 18.11 -14.47 4.14
CA ASP A 176 19.09 -14.67 3.08
C ASP A 176 20.37 -13.85 3.37
N GLY A 177 21.52 -14.47 3.17
CA GLY A 177 22.83 -13.85 3.43
C GLY A 177 23.22 -12.76 2.42
N ASN A 178 22.53 -12.68 1.28
CA ASN A 178 22.73 -11.66 0.27
C ASN A 178 21.61 -10.61 0.23
N THR A 179 20.76 -10.59 1.25
CA THR A 179 19.67 -9.64 1.42
C THR A 179 20.02 -8.66 2.54
N HIS A 180 19.74 -7.37 2.33
CA HIS A 180 19.97 -6.34 3.32
C HIS A 180 18.88 -5.26 3.32
N ILE A 181 18.22 -5.05 4.46
CA ILE A 181 17.26 -4.00 4.72
C ILE A 181 18.03 -2.68 4.91
N MET A 182 17.77 -1.73 4.01
CA MET A 182 18.48 -0.45 3.95
C MET A 182 17.78 0.63 4.77
N SER A 183 16.45 0.68 4.74
CA SER A 183 15.67 1.64 5.52
C SER A 183 14.26 1.14 5.81
N GLN A 184 13.71 1.59 6.94
CA GLN A 184 12.32 1.36 7.34
C GLN A 184 11.69 2.66 7.81
N SER A 185 10.49 2.95 7.32
CA SER A 185 9.67 4.10 7.68
C SER A 185 8.22 3.68 7.82
N THR A 186 7.33 4.60 8.19
CA THR A 186 5.91 4.27 8.36
C THR A 186 5.24 3.79 7.06
N HIS A 187 5.69 4.21 5.89
CA HIS A 187 5.00 3.89 4.62
C HIS A 187 5.85 3.10 3.64
N GLU A 188 7.11 2.86 3.99
CA GLU A 188 8.09 2.30 3.07
C GLU A 188 9.12 1.46 3.83
N THR A 189 9.47 0.31 3.26
CA THR A 189 10.67 -0.45 3.61
C THR A 189 11.49 -0.65 2.35
N THR A 190 12.77 -0.30 2.42
CA THR A 190 13.70 -0.53 1.33
C THR A 190 14.71 -1.60 1.71
N PHE A 191 15.01 -2.48 0.77
CA PHE A 191 16.03 -3.51 0.92
C PHE A 191 16.72 -3.76 -0.41
N MET A 192 17.84 -4.48 -0.37
CA MET A 192 18.49 -5.01 -1.55
C MET A 192 18.64 -6.51 -1.43
N PHE A 193 18.70 -7.21 -2.55
CA PHE A 193 19.13 -8.60 -2.61
C PHE A 193 19.98 -8.84 -3.86
N GLN A 194 20.83 -9.86 -3.83
CA GLN A 194 21.53 -10.31 -5.03
C GLN A 194 20.64 -11.28 -5.81
N ASP A 195 20.38 -10.96 -7.07
CA ASP A 195 19.57 -11.79 -7.95
C ASP A 195 20.20 -13.17 -8.16
N PHE A 196 19.38 -14.20 -8.37
CA PHE A 196 19.83 -15.58 -8.47
C PHE A 196 18.88 -16.42 -9.31
N GLU A 197 19.33 -17.64 -9.63
CA GLU A 197 18.58 -18.56 -10.48
C GLU A 197 18.24 -19.85 -9.74
N TYR A 198 17.03 -20.38 -9.96
CA TYR A 198 16.63 -21.68 -9.43
C TYR A 198 17.17 -22.81 -10.30
N THR A 199 17.84 -23.78 -9.67
CA THR A 199 18.23 -25.02 -10.34
C THR A 199 17.00 -25.74 -10.90
N GLY A 200 16.89 -25.83 -12.24
CA GLY A 200 15.77 -26.45 -12.94
C GLY A 200 14.72 -25.48 -13.50
N ASN A 201 14.85 -24.18 -13.25
CA ASN A 201 14.04 -23.14 -13.89
C ASN A 201 14.84 -21.85 -14.09
N PRO A 202 15.60 -21.75 -15.19
CA PRO A 202 16.55 -20.67 -15.41
C PRO A 202 15.91 -19.34 -15.86
N GLU A 203 14.63 -19.37 -16.21
CA GLU A 203 13.97 -18.33 -17.00
C GLU A 203 13.55 -17.10 -16.17
N GLY A 204 13.64 -17.17 -14.84
CA GLY A 204 13.36 -16.07 -13.94
C GLY A 204 12.83 -16.49 -12.56
N LEU A 205 12.56 -15.50 -11.72
CA LEU A 205 11.93 -15.68 -10.42
C LEU A 205 10.84 -14.63 -10.15
N ASP A 206 9.91 -14.99 -9.30
CA ASP A 206 8.81 -14.14 -8.86
C ASP A 206 9.08 -13.72 -7.42
N VAL A 207 9.09 -12.42 -7.13
CA VAL A 207 9.24 -11.87 -5.79
C VAL A 207 7.87 -11.59 -5.19
N TYR A 208 7.62 -12.12 -4.00
CA TYR A 208 6.40 -11.92 -3.22
C TYR A 208 6.75 -11.22 -1.91
N CYS A 209 5.95 -10.26 -1.49
CA CYS A 209 6.09 -9.61 -0.19
C CYS A 209 4.75 -9.49 0.51
N ASN A 210 4.79 -9.74 1.82
CA ASN A 210 3.67 -9.56 2.74
C ASN A 210 4.01 -8.46 3.73
N ALA A 211 3.06 -7.57 3.97
CA ALA A 211 3.19 -6.56 5.02
C ALA A 211 1.95 -6.52 5.92
N THR A 212 2.16 -6.00 7.12
CA THR A 212 1.11 -5.77 8.11
C THR A 212 0.94 -4.26 8.30
N PHE A 213 -0.31 -3.78 8.22
CA PHE A 213 -0.65 -2.41 8.59
C PHE A 213 -1.04 -2.33 10.07
N CYS A 214 -0.40 -1.41 10.77
CA CYS A 214 -0.53 -1.20 12.20
C CYS A 214 -0.74 0.28 12.50
N GLN A 215 -1.25 0.61 13.68
CA GLN A 215 -1.18 1.99 14.16
C GLN A 215 0.30 2.39 14.36
N ALA A 216 0.63 3.65 14.05
CA ALA A 216 1.98 4.20 14.21
C ALA A 216 2.46 4.06 15.66
N SER A 217 1.53 4.21 16.61
CA SER A 217 1.71 4.06 18.05
C SER A 217 1.65 2.62 18.58
N ASP A 218 1.37 1.62 17.74
CA ASP A 218 1.34 0.22 18.16
C ASP A 218 2.75 -0.38 18.18
N PHE A 219 3.25 -0.65 19.38
CA PHE A 219 4.58 -1.23 19.63
C PHE A 219 4.51 -2.71 20.02
N THR A 220 3.41 -3.41 19.72
CA THR A 220 3.35 -4.86 19.88
C THR A 220 4.39 -5.54 18.98
N PRO A 221 4.86 -6.76 19.33
CA PRO A 221 5.85 -7.48 18.52
C PRO A 221 5.43 -7.65 17.05
N THR A 222 4.13 -7.80 16.79
CA THR A 222 3.56 -7.92 15.45
C THR A 222 3.67 -6.63 14.62
N CYS A 223 3.73 -5.47 15.28
CA CYS A 223 3.74 -4.14 14.67
C CYS A 223 5.08 -3.42 14.78
N LEU A 224 6.03 -3.96 15.54
CA LEU A 224 7.37 -3.41 15.67
C LEU A 224 8.16 -3.65 14.39
N GLN A 225 8.74 -2.61 13.79
CA GLN A 225 9.72 -2.73 12.70
C GLN A 225 11.08 -3.15 13.28
N ALA A 226 11.11 -4.35 13.88
CA ALA A 226 12.31 -4.95 14.40
C ALA A 226 12.34 -6.42 13.98
N CYS A 227 13.56 -6.93 13.88
CA CYS A 227 13.80 -8.35 13.73
C CYS A 227 13.60 -9.04 15.08
N ASN A 228 12.58 -9.88 15.17
CA ASN A 228 12.31 -10.71 16.34
C ASN A 228 12.83 -12.13 16.06
N LEU A 229 14.13 -12.34 16.17
CA LEU A 229 14.66 -13.71 16.19
C LEU A 229 14.15 -14.39 17.47
N GLN A 230 13.14 -15.25 17.35
CA GLN A 230 12.83 -16.20 18.42
C GLN A 230 13.99 -17.20 18.49
N HIS A 231 14.81 -17.04 19.52
CA HIS A 231 15.84 -18.01 19.93
C HIS A 231 15.24 -19.20 20.65
#